data_AF-A0ABC9XKU7-F1
#
_entry.id   AF-A0ABC9XKU7-F1
#
_cell.length_a   1.000
_cell.length_b   1.000
_cell.length_c   1.000
_cell.angle_alpha   90.00
_cell.angle_beta   90.00
_cell.angle_gamma   90.00
#
_symmetry.space_group_name_H-M   'P 1'
#
loop_
_entity.id
_entity.type
_entity.pdbx_description
1 polymer ?
#
loop_
_entity_poly.entity_id
_entity_poly.type
_entity_poly.pdbx_seq_one_letter_code
_entity_poly.pdbx_strand_id
1 'polypeptide(L)'
;MTVVLPCLVLALLCLLRAGAEVPVQPDFTAKKMKDGMKSSIATISFTPAGELSMKLVWPLVDGCQKFELLFQQSGQSGHYVVREQDASPQLLQKFKELIPTVGLTKDMLVILPKSDQCTEAIR
;
A
#
# COMPACT_ATOMS: atom_id res chain seq x y z
N MET A 1 48.75 7.55 2.66
CA MET A 1 47.60 6.93 1.94
C MET A 1 46.56 6.36 2.92
N THR A 2 46.19 7.07 3.98
CA THR A 2 45.34 6.52 5.06
C THR A 2 44.00 7.24 5.24
N VAL A 3 43.75 8.33 4.49
CA VAL A 3 42.53 9.16 4.63
C VAL A 3 41.39 8.70 3.71
N VAL A 4 41.68 7.92 2.66
CA VAL A 4 40.66 7.45 1.70
C VAL A 4 39.76 6.35 2.28
N LEU A 5 40.35 5.49 3.12
CA LEU A 5 39.66 4.35 3.75
C LEU A 5 38.51 4.75 4.68
N PRO A 6 38.66 5.74 5.60
CA PRO A 6 37.56 6.15 6.47
C PRO A 6 36.39 6.81 5.72
N CYS A 7 36.67 7.57 4.66
CA CYS A 7 35.62 8.18 3.84
C CYS A 7 34.77 7.11 3.11
N LEU A 8 35.41 6.04 2.62
CA LEU A 8 34.72 4.95 1.94
C LEU A 8 33.82 4.17 2.90
N VAL A 9 34.30 3.90 4.12
CA VAL A 9 33.51 3.25 5.18
C VAL A 9 32.31 4.11 5.59
N LEU A 10 32.50 5.42 5.74
CA LEU A 10 31.42 6.34 6.08
C LEU A 10 30.35 6.41 4.97
N ALA A 11 30.76 6.43 3.70
CA ALA A 11 29.83 6.39 2.57
C ALA A 11 29.02 5.08 2.53
N LEU A 12 29.65 3.94 2.78
CA LEU A 12 28.97 2.63 2.87
C LEU A 12 28.00 2.57 4.05
N LEU A 13 28.36 3.13 5.21
CA LEU A 13 27.48 3.24 6.38
C LEU A 13 26.27 4.15 6.10
N CYS A 14 26.45 5.25 5.36
CA CYS A 14 25.35 6.13 4.95
C CYS A 14 24.38 5.42 3.99
N LEU A 15 24.89 4.63 3.04
CA LEU A 15 24.06 3.85 2.13
C LEU A 15 23.29 2.73 2.85
N LEU A 16 23.89 2.11 3.87
CA LEU A 16 23.23 1.10 4.71
C LEU A 16 22.17 1.70 5.65
N ARG A 17 22.29 2.98 6.01
CA ARG A 17 21.30 3.70 6.84
C ARG A 17 20.15 4.30 6.05
N ALA A 18 20.20 4.31 4.71
CA ALA A 18 19.11 4.77 3.87
C ALA A 18 17.96 3.74 3.81
N GLY A 19 17.47 3.30 4.97
CA GLY A 19 16.09 2.87 5.08
C GLY A 19 15.24 4.13 4.97
N ALA A 20 14.32 4.19 4.02
CA ALA A 20 13.37 5.30 3.97
C ALA A 20 12.47 5.21 5.21
N GLU A 21 12.80 5.95 6.27
CA GLU A 21 11.85 6.23 7.35
C GLU A 21 10.74 7.08 6.73
N VAL A 22 9.62 6.44 6.40
CA VAL A 22 8.43 7.14 5.89
C VAL A 22 7.83 7.91 7.06
N PRO A 23 7.87 9.26 7.05
CA PRO A 23 7.33 10.03 8.16
C PRO A 23 5.83 9.77 8.26
N VAL A 24 5.41 9.26 9.41
CA VAL A 24 3.99 9.07 9.75
C VAL A 24 3.42 10.43 10.19
N GLN A 25 2.16 10.72 9.84
CA GLN A 25 1.50 11.95 10.30
C GLN A 25 1.51 12.04 11.84
N PRO A 26 1.92 13.17 12.44
CA PRO A 26 2.06 13.32 13.91
C PRO A 26 0.76 13.06 14.70
N ASP A 27 -0.40 13.33 14.11
CA ASP A 27 -1.73 13.14 14.71
C ASP A 27 -2.50 11.97 14.08
N PHE A 28 -1.79 10.99 13.52
CA PHE A 28 -2.44 9.82 12.95
C PHE A 28 -3.09 8.98 14.05
N THR A 29 -4.39 8.70 13.91
CA THR A 29 -5.08 7.72 14.76
C THR A 29 -5.92 6.80 13.88
N ALA A 30 -5.85 5.50 14.16
CA ALA A 30 -6.69 4.47 13.53
C ALA A 30 -8.17 4.85 13.47
N LYS A 31 -8.68 5.49 14.54
CA LYS A 31 -10.05 6.00 14.62
C LYS A 31 -10.37 7.09 13.59
N LYS A 32 -9.49 8.09 13.44
CA LYS A 32 -9.66 9.18 12.47
C LYS A 32 -9.71 8.65 11.03
N MET A 33 -8.93 7.61 10.74
CA MET A 33 -8.95 6.92 9.46
C MET A 33 -10.27 6.16 9.24
N LYS A 34 -10.73 5.40 10.25
CA LYS A 34 -12.00 4.66 10.18
C LYS A 34 -13.22 5.57 10.00
N ASP A 35 -13.22 6.73 10.67
CA ASP A 35 -14.35 7.65 10.69
C ASP A 35 -14.34 8.59 9.46
N GLY A 36 -13.15 8.91 8.94
CA GLY A 36 -12.97 9.86 7.84
C GLY A 36 -12.73 9.24 6.45
N MET A 37 -12.46 7.94 6.36
CA MET A 37 -12.16 7.27 5.09
C MET A 37 -13.03 6.03 4.88
N LYS A 38 -13.45 5.84 3.62
CA LYS A 38 -14.10 4.63 3.16
C LYS A 38 -13.14 3.78 2.33
N SER A 39 -13.46 2.51 2.18
CA SER A 39 -12.70 1.60 1.32
C SER A 39 -12.65 2.13 -0.11
N SER A 40 -11.46 2.06 -0.73
CA SER A 40 -11.31 2.30 -2.16
C SER A 40 -11.72 1.08 -2.97
N ILE A 41 -12.07 1.33 -4.22
CA ILE A 41 -12.24 0.29 -5.21
C ILE A 41 -10.98 0.25 -6.09
N ALA A 42 -10.38 -0.93 -6.23
CA ALA A 42 -9.17 -1.14 -7.03
C ALA A 42 -9.48 -2.04 -8.22
N THR A 43 -9.13 -1.57 -9.42
CA THR A 43 -9.18 -2.34 -10.66
C THR A 43 -7.77 -2.64 -11.12
N ILE A 44 -7.46 -3.93 -11.25
CA ILE A 44 -6.16 -4.42 -11.70
C ILE A 44 -6.31 -4.92 -13.14
N SER A 45 -5.41 -4.52 -14.03
CA SER A 45 -5.40 -4.90 -15.44
C SER A 45 -3.97 -5.17 -15.91
N PHE A 46 -3.80 -6.15 -16.80
CA PHE A 46 -2.50 -6.46 -17.40
C PHE A 46 -2.39 -5.77 -18.75
N THR A 47 -1.29 -5.06 -19.00
CA THR A 47 -1.01 -4.46 -20.30
C THR A 47 -0.44 -5.53 -21.25
N PRO A 48 -0.54 -5.32 -22.58
CA PRO A 48 0.11 -6.21 -23.56
C PRO A 48 1.63 -6.30 -23.38
N ALA A 49 2.25 -5.29 -22.77
CA ALA A 49 3.67 -5.27 -22.46
C ALA A 49 4.03 -6.08 -21.19
N GLY A 50 3.05 -6.64 -20.48
CA GLY A 50 3.25 -7.41 -19.25
C GLY A 50 3.29 -6.57 -17.97
N GLU A 51 3.04 -5.26 -18.07
CA GLU A 51 2.94 -4.37 -16.90
C GLU A 51 1.57 -4.50 -16.23
N LEU A 52 1.50 -4.15 -14.95
CA LEU A 52 0.26 -4.14 -14.18
C LEU A 52 -0.26 -2.70 -14.03
N SER A 53 -1.41 -2.41 -14.61
CA SER A 53 -2.15 -1.16 -14.39
C SER A 53 -3.11 -1.36 -13.23
N MET A 54 -3.01 -0.52 -12.21
CA MET A 54 -3.89 -0.49 -11.06
C MET A 54 -4.58 0.87 -11.00
N LYS A 55 -5.91 0.87 -11.15
CA LYS A 55 -6.76 2.06 -10.98
C LYS A 55 -7.42 1.98 -9.62
N LEU A 56 -7.23 3.00 -8.80
CA LEU A 56 -7.86 3.12 -7.49
C LEU A 56 -8.85 4.27 -7.51
N VAL A 57 -10.02 4.05 -6.94
CA VAL A 57 -11.06 5.08 -6.79
C VAL A 57 -11.42 5.18 -5.32
N TRP A 58 -11.22 6.35 -4.72
CA TRP A 58 -11.61 6.63 -3.34
C TRP A 58 -12.86 7.51 -3.29
N PRO A 59 -13.85 7.15 -2.44
CA PRO A 59 -14.91 8.06 -2.04
C PRO A 59 -14.37 8.98 -0.95
N LEU A 60 -13.97 10.19 -1.32
CA LEU A 60 -13.60 11.25 -0.39
C LEU A 60 -14.79 12.18 -0.15
N VAL A 61 -14.69 13.01 0.88
CA VAL A 61 -15.72 14.02 1.24
C VAL A 61 -16.04 14.96 0.07
N ASP A 62 -15.05 15.30 -0.76
CA ASP A 62 -15.21 16.23 -1.89
C ASP A 62 -15.52 15.53 -3.22
N GLY A 63 -15.74 14.21 -3.22
CA GLY A 63 -16.10 13.42 -4.39
C GLY A 63 -15.21 12.19 -4.63
N CYS A 64 -15.34 11.61 -5.83
CA CYS A 64 -14.61 10.41 -6.22
C CYS A 64 -13.23 10.77 -6.78
N GLN A 65 -12.16 10.42 -6.07
CA GLN A 65 -10.80 10.66 -6.55
C GLN A 65 -10.22 9.39 -7.18
N LYS A 66 -9.75 9.50 -8.42
CA LYS A 66 -9.14 8.42 -9.19
C LYS A 66 -7.62 8.56 -9.22
N PHE A 67 -6.92 7.47 -8.92
CA PHE A 67 -5.48 7.34 -9.05
C PHE A 67 -5.18 6.17 -9.98
N GLU A 68 -4.23 6.35 -10.89
CA GLU A 68 -3.78 5.29 -11.78
C GLU A 68 -2.29 5.06 -11.54
N LEU A 69 -1.94 3.81 -11.24
CA LEU A 69 -0.59 3.35 -10.98
C LEU A 69 -0.22 2.31 -12.04
N LEU A 70 0.93 2.51 -12.67
CA LEU A 70 1.52 1.54 -13.59
C LEU A 70 2.71 0.90 -12.89
N PHE A 71 2.64 -0.41 -12.69
CA PHE A 71 3.69 -1.22 -12.08
C PHE A 71 4.45 -1.96 -13.19
N GLN A 72 5.74 -1.67 -13.28
CA GLN A 72 6.63 -2.34 -14.21
C GLN A 72 7.01 -3.72 -13.67
N GLN A 73 7.07 -4.72 -14.55
CA GLN A 73 7.39 -6.10 -14.18
C GLN A 73 8.85 -6.20 -13.72
N SER A 74 9.09 -6.69 -12.49
CA SER A 74 10.45 -6.86 -11.91
C SER A 74 11.08 -8.24 -12.16
N GLY A 75 10.44 -9.09 -12.97
CA GLY A 75 10.91 -10.44 -13.31
C GLY A 75 10.49 -11.56 -12.34
N GLN A 76 9.91 -11.23 -11.17
CA GLN A 76 9.25 -12.21 -10.29
C GLN A 76 7.73 -12.15 -10.47
N SER A 77 7.09 -13.30 -10.70
CA SER A 77 5.65 -13.37 -10.96
C SER A 77 4.86 -13.19 -9.66
N GLY A 78 4.20 -12.04 -9.51
CA GLY A 78 3.21 -11.79 -8.46
C GLY A 78 1.79 -11.98 -9.02
N HIS A 79 1.16 -13.12 -8.74
CA HIS A 79 -0.25 -13.35 -9.07
C HIS A 79 -1.14 -12.77 -7.97
N TYR A 80 -1.96 -11.77 -8.30
CA TYR A 80 -2.99 -11.25 -7.39
C TYR A 80 -4.32 -11.12 -8.11
N VAL A 81 -5.32 -11.87 -7.64
CA VAL A 81 -6.71 -11.77 -8.08
C VAL A 81 -7.54 -11.64 -6.81
N VAL A 82 -8.18 -10.49 -6.62
CA VAL A 82 -9.24 -10.31 -5.62
C VAL A 82 -10.51 -10.00 -6.39
N ARG A 83 -11.51 -10.88 -6.31
CA ARG A 83 -12.79 -10.74 -7.03
C ARG A 83 -13.97 -10.39 -6.14
N GLU A 84 -13.76 -10.06 -4.87
CA GLU A 84 -14.86 -9.82 -3.94
C GLU A 84 -14.51 -8.77 -2.91
N GLN A 85 -15.44 -7.83 -2.65
CA GLN A 85 -15.33 -6.84 -1.57
C GLN A 85 -15.52 -7.49 -0.18
N ASP A 86 -15.99 -8.74 -0.14
CA ASP A 86 -16.05 -9.57 1.06
C ASP A 86 -14.81 -10.45 1.17
N ALA A 87 -13.88 -10.04 2.04
CA ALA A 87 -12.84 -10.94 2.47
C ALA A 87 -13.47 -12.02 3.35
N SER A 88 -13.29 -13.30 2.98
CA SER A 88 -13.74 -14.39 3.83
C SER A 88 -13.13 -14.23 5.23
N PRO A 89 -13.83 -14.63 6.31
CA PRO A 89 -13.28 -14.52 7.67
C PRO A 89 -11.91 -15.20 7.80
N GLN A 90 -11.68 -16.27 7.05
CA GLN A 90 -10.41 -16.99 6.99
C GLN A 90 -9.29 -16.17 6.34
N LEU A 91 -9.59 -15.47 5.24
CA LEU A 91 -8.62 -14.60 4.57
C LEU A 91 -8.25 -13.42 5.46
N LEU A 92 -9.24 -12.81 6.11
CA LEU A 92 -9.02 -11.71 7.03
C LEU A 92 -8.17 -12.12 8.24
N GLN A 93 -8.39 -13.34 8.74
CA GLN A 93 -7.59 -13.89 9.82
C GLN A 93 -6.13 -14.11 9.40
N LYS A 94 -5.90 -14.76 8.25
CA LYS A 94 -4.55 -14.93 7.69
C LYS A 94 -3.85 -13.59 7.47
N PHE A 95 -4.58 -12.59 6.99
CA PHE A 95 -4.04 -11.25 6.80
C PHE A 95 -3.59 -10.62 8.12
N LYS A 96 -4.41 -10.71 9.18
CA LYS A 96 -4.05 -10.22 10.53
C LYS A 96 -2.80 -10.90 11.11
N GLU A 97 -2.55 -12.15 10.74
CA GLU A 97 -1.35 -12.91 11.15
C GLU A 97 -0.08 -12.45 10.42
N LEU A 98 -0.22 -11.87 9.22
CA LEU A 98 0.91 -11.34 8.44
C LEU A 98 1.35 -9.94 8.89
N ILE A 99 0.47 -9.15 9.49
CA ILE A 99 0.78 -7.77 9.92
C ILE A 99 2.05 -7.69 10.79
N PRO A 100 2.24 -8.53 11.83
CA PRO A 100 3.46 -8.52 12.63
C PRO A 100 4.72 -8.92 11.85
N THR A 101 4.60 -9.75 10.82
CA THR A 101 5.75 -10.25 10.05
C THR A 101 6.43 -9.16 9.21
N VAL A 102 5.70 -8.07 8.91
CA VAL A 102 6.21 -6.91 8.18
C VAL A 102 6.54 -5.73 9.11
N GLY A 103 6.64 -5.97 10.43
CA GLY A 103 6.99 -4.94 11.41
C GLY A 103 5.85 -4.00 11.79
N LEU A 104 4.61 -4.31 11.39
CA LEU A 104 3.43 -3.53 11.75
C LEU A 104 2.76 -4.11 12.99
N THR A 105 2.15 -3.27 13.82
CA THR A 105 1.41 -3.71 15.00
C THR A 105 -0.07 -3.86 14.71
N LYS A 106 -0.79 -4.65 15.53
CA LYS A 106 -2.23 -4.90 15.34
C LYS A 106 -3.09 -3.64 15.53
N ASP A 107 -2.65 -2.72 16.37
CA ASP A 107 -3.29 -1.42 16.60
C ASP A 107 -3.12 -0.44 15.43
N MET A 108 -2.11 -0.67 14.57
CA MET A 108 -1.94 0.08 13.31
C MET A 108 -2.87 -0.45 12.19
N LEU A 109 -3.49 -1.62 12.35
CA LEU A 109 -4.42 -2.17 11.38
C LEU A 109 -5.83 -1.60 11.55
N VAL A 110 -6.39 -1.07 10.46
CA VAL A 110 -7.80 -0.66 10.38
C VAL A 110 -8.47 -1.30 9.19
N ILE A 111 -9.65 -1.90 9.43
CA ILE A 111 -10.54 -2.35 8.36
C ILE A 111 -11.48 -1.19 8.06
N LEU A 112 -11.36 -0.64 6.85
CA LEU A 112 -12.22 0.44 6.40
C LEU A 112 -13.65 -0.06 6.13
N PRO A 113 -14.66 0.79 6.33
CA PRO A 113 -16.04 0.46 5.96
C PRO A 113 -16.18 0.33 4.43
N LYS A 114 -17.12 -0.49 3.99
CA LYS A 114 -17.44 -0.64 2.57
C LYS A 114 -18.04 0.65 2.01
N SER A 115 -17.88 0.85 0.70
CA SER A 115 -18.52 1.92 -0.05
C SER A 115 -19.13 1.37 -1.33
N ASP A 116 -20.41 1.67 -1.55
CA ASP A 116 -21.13 1.51 -2.81
C ASP A 116 -20.98 2.75 -3.72
N GLN A 117 -20.49 3.85 -3.17
CA GLN A 117 -20.22 5.10 -3.87
C GLN A 117 -19.01 4.95 -4.82
N CYS A 118 -19.04 5.70 -5.91
CA CYS A 118 -18.00 5.74 -6.95
C CYS A 118 -17.86 4.49 -7.83
N THR A 119 -18.82 3.55 -7.77
CA THR A 119 -18.81 2.36 -8.63
C THR A 119 -18.86 2.72 -10.12
N GLU A 120 -19.63 3.76 -10.51
CA GLU A 120 -19.66 4.23 -11.90
C GLU A 120 -18.35 4.91 -12.35
N ALA A 121 -17.54 5.44 -11.41
CA ALA A 121 -16.25 6.07 -11.76
C ALA A 121 -15.14 5.05 -12.13
N ILE A 122 -15.46 3.75 -12.00
CA ILE A 122 -14.62 2.63 -12.43
C ILE A 122 -14.85 2.30 -13.91
N ARG A 123 -16.04 2.62 -14.43
CA ARG A 123 -16.49 2.27 -15.77
C ARG A 123 -15.66 2.94 -16.86
#